data_AF-A0A2J8PF43-F1
#
_entry.id   AF-A0A2J8PF43-F1
#
_cell.length_a   1.000
_cell.length_b   1.000
_cell.length_c   1.000
_cell.angle_alpha   90.00
_cell.angle_beta   90.00
_cell.angle_gamma   90.00
#
_symmetry.space_group_name_H-M   'P 1'
#
loop_
_entity.id
_entity.type
_entity.pdbx_description
1 polymer ?
#
loop_
_entity_poly.entity_id
_entity_poly.type
_entity_poly.pdbx_seq_one_letter_code
_entity_poly.pdbx_strand_id
1 'polypeptide(L)'
;MLNNLLLFSLQISLIGTTLGGNVLIWPMEGSHWLNVKIIIDELIKKEHNVTVLVASGALFITPTSNPSLTFEIYKVPFGKERIEGVIKDFVLTWLENRPSPSTIWRFYQEMAKVIKDFHMVSQEICDGVLKNQQLMEKLKKSKFEVLVSDPVFPCGDI
;
A
#
# COMPACT_ATOMS: atom_id res chain seq x y z
N MET A 1 -54.24 3.34 -2.32
CA MET A 1 -53.00 3.89 -1.72
C MET A 1 -52.15 2.82 -1.05
N LEU A 2 -52.70 1.97 -0.18
CA LEU A 2 -51.94 0.93 0.54
C LEU A 2 -51.22 -0.09 -0.37
N ASN A 3 -51.86 -0.56 -1.44
CA ASN A 3 -51.23 -1.50 -2.39
C ASN A 3 -50.03 -0.91 -3.13
N ASN A 4 -50.06 0.37 -3.49
CA ASN A 4 -48.92 1.03 -4.13
C ASN A 4 -47.76 1.20 -3.16
N LEU A 5 -48.06 1.45 -1.88
CA LEU A 5 -47.05 1.53 -0.83
C LEU A 5 -46.37 0.17 -0.57
N LEU A 6 -47.15 -0.91 -0.58
CA LEU A 6 -46.66 -2.29 -0.44
C LEU A 6 -45.83 -2.74 -1.66
N LEU A 7 -46.24 -2.36 -2.87
CA LEU A 7 -45.45 -2.61 -4.08
C LEU A 7 -44.12 -1.86 -4.06
N PHE A 8 -44.13 -0.61 -3.60
CA PHE A 8 -42.92 0.20 -3.50
C PHE A 8 -41.95 -0.33 -2.43
N SER A 9 -42.46 -0.76 -1.27
CA SER A 9 -41.62 -1.39 -0.23
C SER A 9 -41.05 -2.73 -0.67
N LEU A 10 -41.80 -3.54 -1.43
CA LEU A 10 -41.33 -4.78 -2.02
C LEU A 10 -40.25 -4.54 -3.09
N GLN A 11 -40.39 -3.48 -3.89
CA GLN A 11 -39.35 -3.11 -4.87
C GLN A 11 -38.05 -2.67 -4.19
N ILE A 12 -38.14 -1.88 -3.11
CA ILE A 12 -36.97 -1.48 -2.33
C ILE A 12 -36.29 -2.68 -1.65
N SER A 13 -37.05 -3.66 -1.15
CA SER A 13 -36.47 -4.85 -0.52
C SER A 13 -35.83 -5.83 -1.52
N LEU A 14 -36.27 -5.82 -2.78
CA LEU A 14 -35.70 -6.59 -3.87
C LEU A 14 -34.46 -5.92 -4.50
N ILE A 15 -34.35 -4.60 -4.40
CA ILE A 15 -33.12 -3.87 -4.71
C ILE A 15 -32.20 -4.05 -3.50
N GLY A 16 -31.47 -5.17 -3.46
CA GLY A 16 -30.50 -5.43 -2.41
C GLY A 16 -29.56 -4.24 -2.24
N THR A 17 -29.37 -3.77 -1.00
CA THR A 17 -28.36 -2.76 -0.69
C THR A 17 -26.98 -3.40 -0.86
N THR A 18 -26.30 -3.16 -1.98
CA THR A 18 -24.88 -3.50 -2.09
C THR A 18 -24.09 -2.37 -1.46
N LEU A 19 -23.72 -2.53 -0.20
CA LEU A 19 -22.74 -1.65 0.42
C LEU A 19 -21.36 -2.01 -0.13
N GLY A 20 -20.55 -1.02 -0.49
CA GLY A 20 -19.18 -1.29 -0.90
C GLY A 20 -18.41 -1.92 0.25
N GLY A 21 -17.66 -2.97 -0.09
CA GLY A 21 -16.85 -3.71 0.88
C GLY A 21 -15.71 -2.90 1.50
N ASN A 22 -15.16 -3.41 2.60
CA ASN A 22 -14.05 -2.80 3.33
C ASN A 22 -12.69 -3.30 2.81
N VAL A 23 -11.89 -2.42 2.22
CA VAL A 23 -10.64 -2.76 1.52
C VAL A 23 -9.43 -2.18 2.26
N LEU A 24 -8.46 -3.04 2.53
CA LEU A 24 -7.14 -2.64 3.04
C LEU A 24 -6.15 -2.57 1.87
N ILE A 25 -5.44 -1.46 1.78
CA ILE A 25 -4.37 -1.25 0.80
C ILE A 25 -3.04 -1.21 1.55
N TRP A 26 -2.10 -2.05 1.14
CA TRP A 26 -0.73 -2.06 1.66
C TRP A 26 0.26 -1.82 0.51
N PRO A 27 0.47 -0.54 0.14
CA PRO A 27 1.18 -0.19 -1.08
C PRO A 27 2.68 -0.01 -0.86
N MET A 28 3.41 0.05 -1.97
CA MET A 28 4.74 0.63 -2.01
C MET A 28 4.72 2.10 -2.49
N GLU A 29 5.78 2.82 -2.15
CA GLU A 29 6.03 4.21 -2.50
C GLU A 29 6.32 4.42 -4.00
N GLY A 30 6.32 5.68 -4.44
CA GLY A 30 6.78 6.07 -5.79
C GLY A 30 5.78 5.73 -6.90
N SER A 31 6.27 5.17 -8.02
CA SER A 31 5.43 4.84 -9.18
C SER A 31 4.32 3.83 -8.86
N HIS A 32 4.59 2.93 -7.92
CA HIS A 32 3.62 1.96 -7.41
C HIS A 32 2.44 2.66 -6.73
N TRP A 33 2.72 3.62 -5.85
CA TRP A 33 1.69 4.45 -5.22
C TRP A 33 0.84 5.20 -6.24
N LEU A 34 1.44 5.71 -7.33
CA LEU A 34 0.68 6.40 -8.39
C LEU A 34 -0.37 5.49 -9.02
N ASN A 35 -0.01 4.22 -9.28
CA ASN A 35 -0.95 3.24 -9.83
C ASN A 35 -2.03 2.85 -8.80
N VAL A 36 -1.63 2.67 -7.53
CA VAL A 36 -2.57 2.35 -6.45
C VAL A 36 -3.60 3.46 -6.24
N LYS A 37 -3.22 4.75 -6.40
CA LYS A 37 -4.19 5.86 -6.33
C LYS A 37 -5.34 5.70 -7.33
N ILE A 38 -5.06 5.24 -8.55
CA ILE A 38 -6.10 5.01 -9.56
C ILE A 38 -7.07 3.91 -9.08
N ILE A 39 -6.54 2.85 -8.45
CA ILE A 39 -7.36 1.77 -7.88
C ILE A 39 -8.22 2.32 -6.73
N ILE A 40 -7.63 3.12 -5.84
CA ILE A 40 -8.34 3.74 -4.70
C ILE A 40 -9.49 4.63 -5.21
N ASP A 41 -9.25 5.45 -6.23
CA ASP A 41 -10.28 6.34 -6.79
C ASP A 41 -11.47 5.55 -7.33
N GLU A 42 -11.24 4.45 -8.05
CA GLU A 42 -12.31 3.59 -8.55
C GLU A 42 -13.01 2.79 -7.44
N LEU A 43 -12.31 2.39 -6.38
CA LEU A 43 -12.91 1.75 -5.20
C LEU A 43 -13.85 2.72 -4.47
N ILE A 44 -13.39 3.95 -4.22
CA ILE A 44 -14.20 4.98 -3.56
C ILE A 44 -15.43 5.33 -4.41
N LYS A 45 -15.28 5.44 -5.73
CA LYS A 45 -16.39 5.68 -6.66
C LYS A 45 -17.43 4.57 -6.66
N LYS A 46 -17.03 3.34 -6.32
CA LYS A 46 -17.91 2.18 -6.12
C LYS A 46 -18.38 2.04 -4.66
N GLU A 47 -18.23 3.08 -3.86
CA GLU A 47 -18.69 3.17 -2.46
C GLU A 47 -17.99 2.19 -1.51
N HIS A 48 -16.79 1.70 -1.86
CA HIS A 48 -15.96 0.92 -0.94
C HIS A 48 -15.33 1.81 0.13
N ASN A 49 -15.24 1.28 1.35
CA ASN A 49 -14.44 1.89 2.41
C ASN A 49 -12.99 1.49 2.22
N VAL A 50 -12.08 2.46 2.08
CA VAL A 50 -10.68 2.19 1.79
C VAL A 50 -9.80 2.64 2.95
N THR A 51 -8.95 1.75 3.45
CA THR A 51 -7.88 2.08 4.40
C THR A 51 -6.52 1.81 3.78
N VAL A 52 -5.60 2.77 3.85
CA VAL A 52 -4.23 2.65 3.35
C VAL A 52 -3.27 2.55 4.52
N LEU A 53 -2.46 1.49 4.58
CA LEU A 53 -1.34 1.39 5.51
C LEU A 53 -0.20 2.30 5.04
N VAL A 54 0.32 3.14 5.94
CA VAL A 54 1.41 4.08 5.64
C VAL A 54 2.50 3.96 6.69
N ALA A 55 3.74 3.70 6.27
CA ALA A 55 4.87 3.73 7.19
C ALA A 55 5.12 5.17 7.67
N SER A 56 5.50 5.37 8.93
CA SER A 56 5.83 6.71 9.46
C SER A 56 7.01 7.37 8.74
N GLY A 57 7.86 6.57 8.09
CA GLY A 57 8.96 7.01 7.23
C GLY A 57 8.60 7.08 5.74
N ALA A 58 7.31 7.07 5.37
CA ALA A 58 6.84 7.20 3.99
C ALA A 58 7.41 8.47 3.31
N LEU A 59 7.70 8.36 2.02
CA LEU A 59 8.34 9.43 1.25
C LEU A 59 7.34 10.21 0.38
N PHE A 60 6.44 9.51 -0.32
CA PHE A 60 5.52 10.10 -1.30
C PHE A 60 4.05 9.96 -0.93
N ILE A 61 3.71 9.07 0.01
CA ILE A 61 2.34 8.92 0.49
C ILE A 61 2.04 9.97 1.56
N THR A 62 1.22 10.96 1.20
CA THR A 62 0.72 11.99 2.11
C THR A 62 -0.76 11.77 2.43
N PRO A 63 -1.16 11.68 3.71
CA PRO A 63 -2.57 11.59 4.08
C PRO A 63 -3.38 12.78 3.57
N THR A 64 -4.57 12.49 3.04
CA THR A 64 -5.52 13.49 2.54
C THR A 64 -6.81 13.47 3.36
N SER A 65 -7.59 14.55 3.30
CA SER A 65 -8.85 14.69 4.04
C SER A 65 -10.06 14.21 3.23
N ASN A 66 -10.00 13.01 2.64
CA ASN A 66 -11.15 12.41 1.95
C ASN A 66 -11.95 11.54 2.95
N PRO A 67 -13.26 11.79 3.16
CA PRO A 67 -14.07 11.03 4.11
C PRO A 67 -14.14 9.51 3.84
N SER A 68 -13.97 9.09 2.58
CA SER A 68 -14.04 7.67 2.17
C SER A 68 -12.66 6.99 2.14
N LEU A 69 -11.61 7.70 2.55
CA LEU A 69 -10.23 7.22 2.57
C LEU A 69 -9.61 7.41 3.94
N THR A 70 -9.27 6.31 4.60
CA THR A 70 -8.57 6.33 5.89
C THR A 70 -7.10 6.01 5.68
N PHE A 71 -6.23 6.72 6.40
CA PHE A 71 -4.80 6.42 6.44
C PHE A 71 -4.44 5.87 7.82
N GLU A 72 -3.90 4.66 7.86
CA GLU A 72 -3.42 4.01 9.06
C GLU A 72 -1.88 4.10 9.11
N ILE A 73 -1.38 5.04 9.89
CA ILE A 73 0.07 5.27 10.00
C ILE A 73 0.66 4.35 11.06
N TYR A 74 1.64 3.53 10.68
CA TYR A 74 2.36 2.64 11.59
C TYR A 74 3.83 3.05 11.71
N LYS A 75 4.42 2.78 12.88
CA LYS A 75 5.81 3.17 13.17
C LYS A 75 6.80 2.22 12.51
N VAL A 76 7.83 2.78 11.92
CA VAL A 76 9.04 2.09 11.43
C VAL A 76 10.27 2.70 12.11
N PRO A 77 11.41 1.97 12.20
CA PRO A 77 12.59 2.44 12.94
C PRO A 77 13.40 3.53 12.21
N PHE A 78 12.93 4.03 11.07
CA PHE A 78 13.63 5.00 10.23
C PHE A 78 12.73 6.16 9.79
N GLY A 79 13.36 7.26 9.38
CA GLY A 79 12.71 8.40 8.72
C GLY A 79 12.75 8.29 7.19
N LYS A 80 12.05 9.20 6.52
CA LYS A 80 11.97 9.27 5.04
C LYS A 80 13.35 9.34 4.36
N GLU A 81 14.35 9.85 5.06
CA GLU A 81 15.73 9.99 4.59
C GLU A 81 16.36 8.62 4.27
N ARG A 82 15.93 7.54 4.95
CA ARG A 82 16.43 6.18 4.67
C ARG A 82 15.93 5.68 3.31
N ILE A 83 14.66 5.91 2.99
CA ILE A 83 14.08 5.54 1.68
C ILE A 83 14.72 6.39 0.57
N GLU A 84 14.84 7.71 0.80
CA GLU A 84 15.49 8.62 -0.14
C GLU A 84 16.94 8.21 -0.43
N GLY A 85 17.69 7.81 0.60
CA GLY A 85 19.05 7.29 0.48
C GLY A 85 19.13 6.05 -0.40
N VAL A 86 18.27 5.04 -0.17
CA VAL A 86 18.25 3.82 -0.99
C VAL A 86 17.93 4.11 -2.46
N ILE A 87 16.97 5.00 -2.73
CA ILE A 87 16.63 5.42 -4.11
C ILE A 87 17.83 6.12 -4.75
N LYS A 88 18.48 7.03 -4.02
CA LYS A 88 19.66 7.75 -4.51
C LYS A 88 20.81 6.80 -4.82
N ASP A 89 21.10 5.87 -3.93
CA ASP A 89 22.18 4.89 -4.10
C ASP A 89 21.91 3.96 -5.28
N PHE A 90 20.64 3.57 -5.50
CA PHE A 90 20.24 2.82 -6.69
C PHE A 90 20.54 3.58 -7.98
N VAL A 91 20.12 4.85 -8.07
CA VAL A 91 20.35 5.69 -9.25
C VAL A 91 21.83 5.94 -9.48
N LEU A 92 22.59 6.32 -8.44
CA LEU A 92 24.02 6.58 -8.54
C LEU A 92 24.79 5.31 -8.92
N THR A 93 24.45 4.15 -8.34
CA THR A 93 25.08 2.87 -8.69
C THR A 93 24.88 2.55 -10.18
N TRP A 94 23.69 2.79 -10.72
CA TRP A 94 23.41 2.63 -12.15
C TRP A 94 24.23 3.57 -13.04
N LEU A 95 24.35 4.84 -12.64
CA LEU A 95 25.09 5.86 -13.40
C LEU A 95 26.61 5.60 -13.38
N GLU A 96 27.16 5.30 -12.21
CA GLU A 96 28.60 5.10 -11.99
C GLU A 96 29.10 3.74 -12.47
N ASN A 97 28.25 2.72 -12.44
CA ASN A 97 28.59 1.34 -12.82
C ASN A 97 27.84 0.87 -14.07
N ARG A 98 27.59 1.76 -15.03
CA ARG A 98 26.84 1.46 -16.25
C ARG A 98 27.22 0.09 -16.84
N PRO A 99 26.25 -0.81 -17.03
CA PRO A 99 26.53 -2.17 -17.48
C PRO A 99 27.03 -2.19 -18.92
N SER A 100 28.11 -2.93 -19.15
CA SER A 100 28.70 -3.26 -20.44
C SER A 100 29.36 -4.64 -20.33
N PRO A 101 29.70 -5.32 -21.43
CA PRO A 101 30.34 -6.64 -21.36
C PRO A 101 31.58 -6.70 -20.44
N SER A 102 32.35 -5.60 -20.33
CA SER A 102 33.54 -5.52 -19.47
C SER A 102 33.26 -5.08 -18.03
N THR A 103 32.10 -4.47 -17.74
CA THR A 103 31.74 -3.91 -16.42
C THR A 103 30.60 -4.65 -15.73
N ILE A 104 29.94 -5.60 -16.39
CA ILE A 104 28.72 -6.25 -15.93
C ILE A 104 28.87 -6.93 -14.56
N TRP A 105 30.02 -7.56 -14.30
CA TRP A 105 30.27 -8.21 -13.01
C TRP A 105 30.35 -7.20 -11.86
N ARG A 106 31.08 -6.09 -12.08
CA ARG A 106 31.15 -4.99 -11.10
C ARG A 106 29.78 -4.37 -10.86
N PHE A 107 29.00 -4.15 -11.93
CA PHE A 107 27.63 -3.66 -11.82
C PHE A 107 26.78 -4.55 -10.91
N TYR A 108 26.77 -5.87 -11.13
CA TYR A 108 26.02 -6.78 -10.27
C TYR A 108 26.53 -6.79 -8.82
N GLN A 109 27.84 -6.71 -8.59
CA GLN A 109 28.40 -6.64 -7.24
C GLN A 109 27.97 -5.38 -6.49
N GLU A 110 28.00 -4.21 -7.13
CA GLU A 110 27.55 -2.96 -6.51
C GLU A 110 26.03 -2.93 -6.34
N MET A 111 25.28 -3.39 -7.36
CA MET A 111 23.82 -3.48 -7.30
C MET A 111 23.34 -4.44 -6.20
N ALA A 112 24.05 -5.54 -5.96
CA ALA A 112 23.73 -6.47 -4.89
C ALA A 112 23.78 -5.82 -3.50
N LYS A 113 24.67 -4.83 -3.28
CA LYS A 113 24.73 -4.07 -2.02
C LYS A 113 23.49 -3.19 -1.87
N VAL A 114 23.08 -2.49 -2.92
CA VAL A 114 21.87 -1.65 -2.92
C VAL A 114 20.61 -2.50 -2.72
N ILE A 115 20.51 -3.65 -3.40
CA ILE A 115 19.40 -4.59 -3.25
C ILE A 115 19.33 -5.13 -1.82
N LYS A 116 20.47 -5.43 -1.20
CA LYS A 116 20.51 -5.84 0.22
C LYS A 116 19.96 -4.74 1.13
N ASP A 117 20.35 -3.49 0.92
CA ASP A 117 19.86 -2.34 1.68
C ASP A 117 18.36 -2.12 1.52
N PHE A 118 17.86 -2.25 0.28
CA PHE A 118 16.44 -2.26 -0.03
C PHE A 118 15.70 -3.37 0.71
N HIS A 119 16.22 -4.59 0.73
CA HIS A 119 15.62 -5.71 1.48
C HIS A 119 15.58 -5.46 2.98
N MET A 120 16.60 -4.83 3.57
CA MET A 120 16.57 -4.48 5.00
C MET A 120 15.46 -3.47 5.31
N VAL A 121 15.32 -2.42 4.49
CA VAL A 121 14.22 -1.44 4.62
C VAL A 121 12.86 -2.11 4.45
N SER A 122 12.75 -3.02 3.47
CA SER A 122 11.54 -3.82 3.23
C SER A 122 11.14 -4.62 4.47
N GLN A 123 12.11 -5.31 5.08
CA GLN A 123 11.88 -6.12 6.26
C GLN A 123 11.44 -5.26 7.46
N GLU A 124 12.05 -4.10 7.66
CA GLU A 124 11.67 -3.15 8.71
C GLU A 124 10.23 -2.63 8.52
N ILE A 125 9.82 -2.39 7.27
CA ILE A 125 8.43 -2.07 6.90
C ILE A 125 7.48 -3.21 7.29
N CYS A 126 7.80 -4.45 6.91
CA CYS A 126 7.01 -5.62 7.27
C CYS A 126 6.89 -5.77 8.78
N ASP A 127 8.01 -5.68 9.49
CA ASP A 127 8.09 -5.84 10.94
C ASP A 127 7.25 -4.77 11.65
N GLY A 128 7.22 -3.55 11.13
CA GLY A 128 6.38 -2.46 11.63
C GLY A 128 4.87 -2.78 11.61
N VAL A 129 4.44 -3.68 10.72
CA VAL A 129 3.06 -4.18 10.66
C VAL A 129 2.91 -5.51 11.39
N LEU A 130 3.61 -6.55 10.94
CA LEU A 130 3.40 -7.93 11.35
C LEU A 130 3.84 -8.22 12.79
N LYS A 131 4.89 -7.54 13.29
CA LYS A 131 5.32 -7.67 14.70
C LYS A 131 4.60 -6.70 15.62
N ASN A 132 3.83 -5.75 15.09
CA ASN A 132 3.04 -4.82 15.88
C ASN A 132 1.70 -5.45 16.26
N GLN A 133 1.66 -6.12 17.41
CA GLN A 133 0.48 -6.84 17.86
C GLN A 133 -0.76 -5.94 18.00
N GLN A 134 -0.60 -4.70 18.50
CA GLN A 134 -1.71 -3.77 18.63
C GLN A 134 -2.32 -3.39 17.27
N LEU A 135 -1.47 -3.12 16.27
CA LEU A 135 -1.92 -2.86 14.92
C LEU A 135 -2.58 -4.10 14.30
N MET A 136 -1.96 -5.27 14.41
CA MET A 136 -2.53 -6.51 13.87
C MET A 136 -3.89 -6.84 14.48
N GLU A 137 -4.08 -6.61 15.78
CA GLU A 137 -5.38 -6.75 16.44
C GLU A 137 -6.40 -5.73 15.91
N LYS A 138 -5.99 -4.47 15.69
CA LYS A 138 -6.83 -3.45 15.08
C LYS A 138 -7.25 -3.84 13.67
N LEU A 139 -6.32 -4.24 12.81
CA LEU A 139 -6.60 -4.67 11.43
C LEU A 139 -7.54 -5.88 11.39
N LYS A 140 -7.36 -6.86 12.27
CA LYS A 140 -8.28 -8.00 12.41
C LYS A 140 -9.69 -7.57 12.85
N LYS A 141 -9.78 -6.65 13.81
CA LYS A 141 -11.08 -6.12 14.29
C LYS A 141 -11.81 -5.30 13.23
N SER A 142 -11.08 -4.67 12.31
CA SER A 142 -11.65 -3.89 11.20
C SER A 142 -12.38 -4.73 10.15
N LYS A 143 -12.22 -6.06 10.14
CA LYS A 143 -12.94 -6.98 9.22
C LYS A 143 -12.86 -6.56 7.75
N PHE A 144 -11.63 -6.33 7.26
CA PHE A 144 -11.40 -6.10 5.83
C PHE A 144 -11.76 -7.36 5.03
N GLU A 145 -12.43 -7.18 3.89
CA GLU A 145 -12.84 -8.25 2.98
C GLU A 145 -11.79 -8.54 1.92
N VAL A 146 -11.02 -7.51 1.55
CA VAL A 146 -9.96 -7.58 0.54
C VAL A 146 -8.71 -6.86 1.06
N LEU A 147 -7.55 -7.50 0.87
CA LEU A 147 -6.24 -6.87 0.97
C LEU A 147 -5.68 -6.71 -0.44
N VAL A 148 -5.29 -5.47 -0.79
CA VAL A 148 -4.49 -5.18 -1.98
C VAL A 148 -3.08 -4.86 -1.52
N SER A 149 -2.20 -5.84 -1.63
CA SER A 149 -0.79 -5.74 -1.28
C SER A 149 0.08 -5.60 -2.52
N ASP A 150 1.18 -4.85 -2.41
CA ASP A 150 2.10 -4.62 -3.52
C ASP A 150 3.25 -5.64 -3.51
N PRO A 151 3.32 -6.58 -4.48
CA PRO A 151 4.30 -7.67 -4.46
C PRO A 151 5.72 -7.24 -4.84
N VAL A 152 5.98 -5.96 -5.12
CA VAL A 152 7.35 -5.49 -5.44
C VAL A 152 8.28 -5.54 -4.23
N PHE A 153 7.72 -5.64 -3.02
CA PHE A 153 8.46 -5.81 -1.77
C PHE A 153 8.22 -7.21 -1.17
N PRO A 154 9.22 -7.80 -0.50
CA PRO A 154 9.00 -8.89 0.44
C PRO A 154 7.85 -8.51 1.39
N CYS A 155 6.92 -9.44 1.64
CA CYS A 155 5.69 -9.31 2.44
C CYS A 155 4.46 -8.75 1.74
N GLY A 156 4.59 -8.22 0.53
CA GLY A 156 3.42 -7.86 -0.29
C GLY A 156 2.80 -9.05 -1.02
N ASP A 157 3.49 -10.18 -1.05
CA ASP A 157 3.11 -11.45 -1.66
C ASP A 157 2.43 -12.45 -0.70
N ILE A 158 2.30 -12.08 0.59
CA ILE A 158 1.74 -12.91 1.67
C ILE A 158 0.23 -12.76 1.78
#